data_AF-A0A807ZJ53-F1
#
_entry.id   AF-A0A807ZJ53-F1
#
_cell.length_a   1.000
_cell.length_b   1.000
_cell.length_c   1.000
_cell.angle_alpha   90.00
_cell.angle_beta   90.00
_cell.angle_gamma   90.00
#
_symmetry.space_group_name_H-M   'P 1'
#
loop_
_entity.id
_entity.type
_entity.pdbx_description
1 polymer ?
#
loop_
_entity_poly.entity_id
_entity_poly.type
_entity_poly.pdbx_seq_one_letter_code
_entity_poly.pdbx_strand_id
1 'polypeptide(L)'
;MSIQSVGMRAYSEAMQHFNRVEGSLQQGSSVSGKTLFSRTLDQSLARSKVDTGENFGAQVDMVQFPGKAHTPVTSESSFTGTLRDSLNKVNQLQGVKDEAISEFASGRTQNVQELMITMQKSSLAMKLTTAVRGKVLEAYKEISKMQF
;
A
#
# COMPACT_ATOMS: atom_id res chain seq x y z
N MET A 1 6.20 -45.81 -21.49
CA MET A 1 5.90 -45.24 -20.16
C MET A 1 5.18 -43.91 -20.38
N SER A 2 3.93 -43.82 -19.93
CA SER A 2 3.01 -42.71 -20.23
C SER A 2 3.16 -41.55 -19.23
N ILE A 3 3.31 -40.34 -19.77
CA ILE A 3 3.43 -39.04 -19.08
C ILE A 3 2.16 -38.69 -18.27
N GLN A 4 1.07 -39.44 -18.43
CA GLN A 4 -0.17 -39.28 -17.66
C GLN A 4 -0.08 -39.74 -16.19
N SER A 5 1.00 -40.45 -15.81
CA SER A 5 1.18 -40.98 -14.45
C SER A 5 1.85 -40.03 -13.45
N VAL A 6 2.50 -38.96 -13.93
CA VAL A 6 3.25 -38.01 -13.08
C VAL A 6 2.32 -36.90 -12.56
N GLY A 7 1.40 -36.41 -13.38
CA GLY A 7 0.43 -35.37 -12.98
C GLY A 7 -0.54 -35.84 -11.88
N MET A 8 -0.98 -37.10 -11.94
CA MET A 8 -1.87 -37.68 -10.92
C MET A 8 -1.16 -37.97 -9.59
N ARG A 9 0.15 -38.27 -9.63
CA ARG A 9 0.96 -38.46 -8.41
C ARG A 9 1.25 -37.15 -7.69
N ALA A 10 1.59 -36.09 -8.43
CA ALA A 10 1.83 -34.76 -7.86
C ALA A 10 0.58 -34.17 -7.20
N TYR A 11 -0.61 -34.38 -7.79
CA TYR A 11 -1.87 -33.98 -7.17
C TYR A 11 -2.17 -34.79 -5.90
N SER A 12 -1.90 -36.10 -5.92
CA SER A 12 -2.09 -36.95 -4.73
C SER A 12 -1.14 -36.60 -3.58
N GLU A 13 0.10 -36.23 -3.88
CA GLU A 13 1.06 -35.74 -2.86
C GLU A 13 0.63 -34.37 -2.31
N ALA A 14 0.24 -33.42 -3.17
CA ALA A 14 -0.19 -32.09 -2.72
C ALA A 14 -1.42 -32.15 -1.79
N MET A 15 -2.40 -33.01 -2.11
CA MET A 15 -3.61 -33.18 -1.28
C MET A 15 -3.32 -33.87 0.06
N GLN A 16 -2.32 -34.76 0.14
CA GLN A 16 -1.90 -35.37 1.41
C GLN A 16 -1.17 -34.37 2.32
N HIS A 17 -0.42 -33.44 1.74
CA HIS A 17 0.27 -32.39 2.49
C HIS A 17 -0.70 -31.35 3.09
N PHE A 18 -1.82 -31.07 2.42
CA PHE A 18 -2.83 -30.14 2.95
C PHE A 18 -3.54 -30.69 4.20
N ASN A 19 -3.91 -31.98 4.19
CA ASN A 19 -4.60 -32.62 5.31
C ASN A 19 -3.71 -32.76 6.57
N ARG A 20 -2.38 -32.78 6.39
CA ARG A 20 -1.40 -32.85 7.49
C ARG A 20 -1.20 -31.50 8.18
N VAL A 21 -1.33 -30.40 7.45
CA VAL A 21 -1.12 -29.03 7.96
C VAL A 21 -2.35 -28.55 8.75
N GLU A 22 -3.56 -28.91 8.32
CA GLU A 22 -4.80 -28.64 9.08
C GLU A 22 -4.85 -29.40 10.41
N GLY A 23 -4.38 -30.65 10.44
CA GLY A 23 -4.28 -31.43 11.68
C GLY A 23 -3.28 -30.86 12.70
N SER A 24 -2.22 -30.19 12.24
CA SER A 24 -1.22 -29.56 13.12
C SER A 24 -1.63 -28.21 13.72
N LEU A 25 -2.75 -27.64 13.26
CA LEU A 25 -3.24 -26.34 13.72
C LEU A 25 -4.43 -26.44 14.71
N GLN A 26 -4.94 -27.64 14.98
CA GLN A 26 -6.03 -27.86 15.95
C GLN A 26 -5.63 -28.60 17.23
N GLN A 27 -4.39 -29.07 17.37
CA GLN A 27 -3.95 -29.69 18.63
C GLN A 27 -3.23 -28.67 19.52
N GLY A 28 -4.03 -27.93 20.28
CA GLY A 28 -3.56 -27.19 21.44
C GLY A 28 -2.98 -28.15 22.47
N SER A 29 -1.67 -28.33 22.46
CA SER A 29 -0.93 -28.86 23.60
C SER A 29 0.40 -28.12 23.74
N SER A 30 0.63 -27.63 24.97
CA SER A 30 1.81 -26.89 25.38
C SER A 30 3.08 -27.72 25.17
N VAL A 31 3.90 -27.38 24.19
CA VAL A 31 5.28 -27.88 24.09
C VAL A 31 6.19 -26.94 24.89
N SER A 32 6.32 -27.30 26.17
CA SER A 32 7.42 -26.89 27.03
C SER A 32 8.72 -27.49 26.51
N GLY A 33 9.76 -26.65 26.33
CA GLY A 33 11.15 -27.09 26.19
C GLY A 33 11.86 -26.71 24.88
N LYS A 34 12.44 -25.51 24.87
CA LYS A 34 13.59 -25.08 24.02
C LYS A 34 13.41 -25.22 22.50
N THR A 35 12.62 -24.32 21.91
CA THR A 35 12.60 -24.07 20.47
C THR A 35 13.85 -23.30 20.01
N LEU A 36 14.29 -23.55 18.77
CA LEU A 36 15.47 -23.02 18.10
C LEU A 36 15.58 -21.47 18.06
N PHE A 37 14.51 -20.75 18.43
CA PHE A 37 14.47 -19.30 18.57
C PHE A 37 15.29 -18.77 19.76
N SER A 38 15.36 -19.50 20.88
CA SER A 38 16.15 -19.05 22.04
C SER A 38 17.65 -19.08 21.73
N ARG A 39 18.11 -20.06 20.95
CA ARG A 39 19.52 -20.17 20.53
C ARG A 39 19.94 -19.03 19.59
N THR A 40 19.02 -18.55 18.75
CA THR A 40 19.30 -17.40 17.85
C THR A 40 19.29 -16.05 18.58
N LEU A 41 18.53 -15.92 19.68
CA LEU A 41 18.51 -14.71 20.50
C LEU A 41 19.75 -14.59 21.39
N ASP A 42 20.25 -15.69 21.96
CA ASP A 42 21.51 -15.70 22.71
C ASP A 42 22.71 -15.36 21.82
N GLN A 43 22.72 -15.86 20.58
CA GLN A 43 23.85 -15.68 19.67
C GLN A 43 23.95 -14.26 19.08
N SER A 44 22.85 -13.49 19.05
CA SER A 44 22.88 -12.09 18.64
C SER A 44 23.34 -11.16 19.77
N LEU A 45 22.99 -11.48 21.03
CA LEU A 45 23.40 -10.73 22.21
C LEU A 45 24.90 -10.84 22.51
N ALA A 46 25.54 -11.96 22.15
CA ALA A 46 26.98 -12.15 22.32
C ALA A 46 27.84 -11.37 21.30
N ARG A 47 27.26 -10.93 20.17
CA ARG A 47 28.00 -10.25 19.09
C ARG A 47 28.02 -8.72 19.21
N SER A 48 27.23 -8.15 20.13
CA SER A 48 27.12 -6.69 20.34
C SER A 48 28.11 -6.14 21.38
N LYS A 49 29.17 -6.88 21.72
CA LYS A 49 30.20 -6.49 22.69
C LYS A 49 31.57 -6.26 22.02
N VAL A 50 31.61 -5.75 20.80
CA VAL A 50 32.83 -5.21 20.17
C VAL A 50 32.47 -3.88 19.51
N ASP A 51 32.22 -2.88 20.34
CA ASP A 51 32.58 -1.47 20.11
C ASP A 51 32.16 -0.69 21.36
N THR A 52 33.03 -0.66 22.36
CA THR A 52 32.86 0.24 23.50
C THR A 52 34.24 0.71 23.91
N GLY A 53 34.52 1.96 23.55
CA GLY A 53 35.68 2.70 23.99
C GLY A 53 36.00 3.80 22.99
N GLU A 54 35.33 4.96 23.11
CA GLU A 54 35.96 6.24 23.46
C GLU A 54 34.91 7.39 23.40
N ASN A 55 34.80 8.15 24.49
CA ASN A 55 34.29 9.55 24.53
C ASN A 55 32.79 9.92 24.38
N PHE A 56 31.82 9.08 24.78
CA PHE A 56 30.40 9.52 24.86
C PHE A 56 29.99 9.98 26.27
N GLY A 57 30.65 11.02 26.78
CA GLY A 57 30.40 11.55 28.11
C GLY A 57 30.58 13.05 28.26
N ALA A 58 30.20 13.89 27.29
CA ALA A 58 30.14 15.35 27.49
C ALA A 58 29.36 16.16 26.42
N GLN A 59 28.37 15.60 25.72
CA GLN A 59 27.45 16.43 24.92
C GLN A 59 26.03 15.93 25.13
N VAL A 60 25.38 16.50 26.14
CA VAL A 60 23.92 16.58 26.18
C VAL A 60 23.56 17.54 25.05
N ASP A 61 23.47 17.00 23.83
CA ASP A 61 23.00 17.73 22.65
C ASP A 61 21.58 18.19 22.97
N MET A 62 21.44 19.50 23.19
CA MET A 62 20.16 20.18 23.19
C MET A 62 19.47 19.73 21.91
N VAL A 63 18.42 18.93 22.03
CA VAL A 63 17.48 18.69 20.95
C VAL A 63 16.78 20.03 20.70
N GLN A 64 17.47 20.90 19.98
CA GLN A 64 16.92 22.07 19.35
C GLN A 64 15.95 21.52 18.33
N PHE A 65 14.66 21.55 18.67
CA PHE A 65 13.60 21.41 17.68
C PHE A 65 13.96 22.39 16.57
N PRO A 66 14.30 21.92 15.35
CA PRO A 66 14.43 22.83 14.24
C PRO A 66 13.05 23.45 14.11
N GLY A 67 12.91 24.70 14.55
CA GLY A 67 11.77 25.52 14.25
C GLY A 67 11.68 25.47 12.74
N LYS A 68 10.71 24.70 12.24
CA LYS A 68 10.45 24.59 10.82
C LYS A 68 10.15 26.01 10.37
N ALA A 69 11.17 26.68 9.85
CA ALA A 69 10.99 27.85 9.04
C ALA A 69 9.94 27.43 8.02
N HIS A 70 8.79 28.10 8.03
CA HIS A 70 7.80 27.94 6.98
C HIS A 70 8.57 28.19 5.68
N THR A 71 8.89 27.12 4.95
CA THR A 71 9.30 27.24 3.56
C THR A 71 8.18 28.04 2.91
N PRO A 72 8.46 29.24 2.38
CA PRO A 72 7.43 30.05 1.78
C PRO A 72 6.78 29.19 0.71
N VAL A 73 5.45 29.03 0.80
CA VAL A 73 4.68 28.35 -0.23
C VAL A 73 4.87 29.17 -1.49
N THR A 74 5.82 28.78 -2.33
CA THR A 74 6.00 29.39 -3.63
C THR A 74 4.74 29.09 -4.43
N SER A 75 4.28 30.08 -5.19
CA SER A 75 3.02 30.03 -5.95
C SER A 75 2.93 28.81 -6.88
N GLU A 76 4.06 28.24 -7.29
CA GLU A 76 4.16 27.05 -8.12
C GLU A 76 3.67 25.74 -7.48
N SER A 77 3.51 25.66 -6.15
CA SER A 77 2.96 24.47 -5.47
C SER A 77 1.77 24.79 -4.57
N SER A 78 0.95 25.75 -4.98
CA SER A 78 -0.32 26.02 -4.29
C SER A 78 -1.27 24.82 -4.36
N PHE A 79 -1.95 24.53 -3.25
CA PHE A 79 -3.00 23.50 -3.19
C PHE A 79 -4.03 23.67 -4.32
N THR A 80 -4.40 24.92 -4.62
CA THR A 80 -5.34 25.24 -5.69
C THR A 80 -4.81 24.86 -7.07
N GLY A 81 -3.49 24.99 -7.30
CA GLY A 81 -2.82 24.50 -8.52
C GLY A 81 -2.95 22.98 -8.64
N THR A 82 -2.49 22.25 -7.62
CA THR A 82 -2.58 20.78 -7.59
C THR A 82 -4.02 20.27 -7.74
N LEU A 83 -4.99 20.96 -7.14
CA LEU A 83 -6.40 20.62 -7.28
C LEU A 83 -6.91 20.83 -8.71
N ARG A 84 -6.55 21.95 -9.36
CA ARG A 84 -6.87 22.20 -10.77
C ARG A 84 -6.28 21.13 -11.68
N ASP A 85 -5.01 20.78 -11.47
CA ASP A 85 -4.33 19.76 -12.27
C ASP A 85 -4.97 18.38 -12.08
N SER A 86 -5.36 18.06 -10.84
CA SER A 86 -6.07 16.82 -10.53
C SER A 86 -7.44 16.76 -11.23
N LEU A 87 -8.19 17.86 -11.26
CA LEU A 87 -9.47 17.95 -11.98
C LEU A 87 -9.29 17.80 -13.49
N ASN A 88 -8.27 18.44 -14.06
CA ASN A 88 -7.89 18.26 -15.46
C ASN A 88 -7.53 16.79 -15.74
N LYS A 89 -6.83 16.13 -14.82
CA LYS A 89 -6.48 14.72 -14.96
C LYS A 89 -7.70 13.81 -14.96
N VAL A 90 -8.70 14.09 -14.11
CA VAL A 90 -9.96 13.35 -14.09
C VAL A 90 -10.70 13.51 -15.42
N ASN A 91 -10.72 14.73 -15.98
CA ASN A 91 -11.31 14.99 -17.30
C ASN A 91 -10.58 14.21 -18.42
N GLN A 92 -9.24 14.17 -18.38
CA GLN A 92 -8.46 13.34 -19.30
C GLN A 92 -8.79 11.84 -19.16
N LEU A 93 -8.85 11.32 -17.93
CA LEU A 93 -9.19 9.92 -17.68
C LEU A 93 -10.61 9.56 -18.18
N GLN A 94 -11.55 10.50 -18.09
CA GLN A 94 -12.88 10.36 -18.66
C GLN A 94 -12.82 10.25 -20.19
N GLY A 95 -12.08 11.15 -20.85
CA GLY A 95 -11.90 11.10 -22.31
C GLY A 95 -11.24 9.81 -22.79
N VAL A 96 -10.17 9.37 -22.14
CA VAL A 96 -9.47 8.11 -22.46
C VAL A 96 -10.39 6.90 -22.27
N LYS A 97 -11.24 6.91 -21.24
CA LYS A 97 -12.26 5.85 -21.07
C LYS A 97 -13.26 5.85 -22.23
N ASP A 98 -13.77 7.00 -22.62
CA ASP A 98 -14.79 7.10 -23.67
C ASP A 98 -14.21 6.68 -25.04
N GLU A 99 -12.95 7.03 -25.31
CA GLU A 99 -12.19 6.57 -26.47
C GLU A 99 -11.98 5.05 -26.42
N ALA A 100 -11.50 4.50 -25.30
CA ALA A 100 -11.30 3.05 -25.14
C ALA A 100 -12.60 2.25 -25.34
N ILE A 101 -13.74 2.78 -24.87
CA ILE A 101 -15.06 2.18 -25.11
C ILE A 101 -15.40 2.20 -26.60
N SER A 102 -15.17 3.34 -27.27
CA SER A 102 -15.43 3.47 -28.70
C SER A 102 -14.57 2.54 -29.54
N GLU A 103 -13.27 2.46 -29.25
CA GLU A 103 -12.34 1.57 -29.92
C GLU A 103 -12.73 0.10 -29.73
N PHE A 104 -13.11 -0.27 -28.51
CA PHE A 104 -13.53 -1.63 -28.20
C PHE A 104 -14.84 -2.01 -28.91
N ALA A 105 -15.83 -1.12 -28.86
CA ALA A 105 -17.11 -1.31 -29.55
C ALA A 105 -16.95 -1.37 -31.08
N SER A 106 -16.01 -0.61 -31.64
CA SER A 106 -15.68 -0.65 -33.07
C SER A 106 -14.87 -1.87 -33.50
N GLY A 107 -14.42 -2.71 -32.55
CA GLY A 107 -13.58 -3.88 -32.82
C GLY A 107 -12.11 -3.56 -33.14
N ARG A 108 -11.71 -2.28 -33.09
CA ARG A 108 -10.32 -1.84 -33.30
C ARG A 108 -9.38 -2.32 -32.20
N THR A 109 -9.89 -2.41 -30.96
CA THR A 109 -9.20 -3.07 -29.85
C THR A 109 -10.08 -4.18 -29.30
N GLN A 110 -9.45 -5.31 -28.96
CA GLN A 110 -10.12 -6.45 -28.32
C GLN A 110 -9.60 -6.69 -26.90
N ASN A 111 -8.77 -5.78 -26.38
CA ASN A 111 -8.18 -5.91 -25.05
C ASN A 111 -9.18 -5.50 -23.96
N VAL A 112 -9.99 -6.48 -23.53
CA VAL A 112 -10.97 -6.29 -22.46
C VAL A 112 -10.31 -5.89 -21.13
N GLN A 113 -9.11 -6.39 -20.84
CA GLN A 113 -8.42 -6.12 -19.57
C GLN A 113 -8.05 -4.64 -19.47
N GLU A 114 -7.49 -4.07 -20.54
CA GLU A 114 -7.11 -2.66 -20.60
C GLU A 114 -8.32 -1.72 -20.58
N LEU A 115 -9.41 -2.10 -21.27
CA LEU A 115 -10.68 -1.39 -21.17
C LEU A 115 -11.19 -1.36 -19.72
N MET A 116 -11.26 -2.51 -19.07
CA MET A 116 -11.72 -2.60 -17.68
C MET A 116 -10.84 -1.76 -16.73
N ILE A 117 -9.52 -1.81 -16.88
CA ILE A 117 -8.59 -1.01 -16.08
C ILE A 117 -8.84 0.48 -16.29
N THR A 118 -9.00 0.91 -17.55
CA THR A 118 -9.25 2.32 -17.90
C THR A 118 -10.58 2.81 -17.32
N MET A 119 -11.64 2.00 -17.46
CA MET A 119 -12.95 2.29 -16.87
C MET A 119 -12.88 2.38 -15.34
N GLN A 120 -12.18 1.47 -14.68
CA GLN A 120 -12.01 1.47 -13.23
C GLN A 120 -11.22 2.70 -12.75
N LYS A 121 -10.12 3.06 -13.44
CA LYS A 121 -9.33 4.26 -13.13
C LYS A 121 -10.19 5.52 -13.21
N SER A 122 -10.92 5.71 -14.31
CA SER A 122 -11.81 6.87 -14.49
C SER A 122 -12.91 6.90 -13.41
N SER A 123 -13.57 5.77 -13.14
CA SER A 123 -14.62 5.68 -12.12
C SER A 123 -14.12 5.99 -10.72
N LEU A 124 -12.96 5.43 -10.34
CA LEU A 124 -12.34 5.69 -9.04
C LEU A 124 -11.92 7.15 -8.89
N ALA A 125 -11.31 7.74 -9.93
CA ALA A 125 -10.91 9.14 -9.94
C ALA A 125 -12.12 10.08 -9.78
N MET A 126 -13.25 9.77 -10.43
CA MET A 126 -14.48 10.55 -10.32
C MET A 126 -15.12 10.45 -8.93
N LYS A 127 -15.12 9.24 -8.34
CA LYS A 127 -15.57 9.02 -6.94
C LYS A 127 -14.74 9.82 -5.96
N LEU A 128 -13.41 9.76 -6.10
CA LEU A 128 -12.48 10.54 -5.26
C LEU A 128 -12.76 12.04 -5.39
N THR A 129 -12.90 12.54 -6.61
CA THR A 129 -13.23 13.96 -6.88
C THR A 129 -14.52 14.39 -6.19
N THR A 130 -15.54 13.54 -6.23
CA THR A 130 -16.82 13.81 -5.57
C THR A 130 -16.68 13.83 -4.04
N ALA A 131 -15.91 12.90 -3.47
CA ALA A 131 -15.62 12.87 -2.04
C ALA A 131 -14.88 14.14 -1.58
N VAL A 132 -13.84 14.55 -2.32
CA VAL A 132 -13.08 15.78 -2.05
C VAL A 132 -13.98 17.01 -2.18
N ARG A 133 -14.80 17.09 -3.24
CA ARG A 133 -15.81 18.16 -3.39
C ARG A 133 -16.72 18.24 -2.17
N GLY A 134 -17.21 17.10 -1.68
CA GLY A 134 -18.01 17.03 -0.46
C GLY A 134 -17.29 17.62 0.74
N LYS A 135 -16.03 17.21 0.97
CA LYS A 135 -15.20 17.73 2.07
C LYS A 135 -14.91 19.22 1.99
N VAL A 136 -14.69 19.76 0.79
CA VAL A 136 -14.50 21.20 0.58
C VAL A 136 -15.77 21.96 0.93
N LEU A 137 -16.95 21.46 0.53
CA LEU A 137 -18.23 22.07 0.87
C LEU A 137 -18.54 21.97 2.37
N GLU A 138 -18.21 20.84 3.02
CA GLU A 138 -18.30 20.69 4.46
C GLU A 138 -17.42 21.70 5.19
N ALA A 139 -16.15 21.84 4.79
CA ALA A 139 -15.22 22.81 5.38
C ALA A 139 -15.72 24.24 5.21
N TYR A 140 -16.25 24.59 4.03
CA TYR A 140 -16.86 25.90 3.80
C TYR A 140 -18.05 26.14 4.73
N LYS A 141 -18.95 25.15 4.87
CA LYS A 141 -20.10 25.23 5.79
C LYS A 141 -19.63 25.39 7.23
N GLU A 142 -18.61 24.66 7.65
CA GLU A 142 -18.08 24.74 9.02
C GLU A 142 -17.50 26.13 9.30
N ILE A 143 -16.69 26.68 8.39
CA ILE A 143 -16.17 28.05 8.51
C ILE A 143 -17.31 29.06 8.58
N SER A 144 -18.37 28.88 7.78
CA SER A 144 -19.53 29.79 7.82
C SER A 144 -20.32 29.70 9.13
N LYS A 145 -20.31 28.54 9.81
CA LYS A 145 -20.96 28.34 11.11
C LYS A 145 -20.11 28.84 12.28
N MET A 146 -18.78 28.89 12.11
CA MET A 146 -17.87 29.46 13.10
C MET A 146 -17.88 31.00 13.11
N GLN A 147 -18.49 31.65 12.12
CA GLN A 147 -18.62 33.11 12.07
C GLN A 147 -19.80 33.58 12.95
N PHE A 148 -19.43 34.04 14.15
CA PHE A 148 -20.18 34.85 15.13
C PHE A 148 -21.36 34.19 15.86
#